data_AF-Q7P588-F1
#
_entry.id   AF-Q7P588-F1
#
_cell.length_a   1.000
_cell.length_b   1.000
_cell.length_c   1.000
_cell.angle_alpha   90.00
_cell.angle_beta   90.00
_cell.angle_gamma   90.00
#
_symmetry.space_group_name_H-M   'P 1'
#
loop_
_entity.id
_entity.type
_entity.pdbx_description
1 polymer ?
#
loop_
_entity_poly.entity_id
_entity_poly.type
_entity_poly.pdbx_seq_one_letter_code
_entity_poly.pdbx_strand_id
1 'polypeptide(L)'
;MKKPIIGISASMIYEEKDQLFLGDKYSCVAYSYIDAVYKSWGIPITLPILKDVSAIREQVKLLDGLILSGGRDVDPHFYGEEPLEKLEAIFPERDVHEMALIKAAIDLKKPILAICRGMQILNVTYGGTLYQDISYAPGEHIKHYQIGSPYQATHSIKIDKNSILFKMADKSEIERVNSFHHQALKQVAKGLKVVATAPDGIIEAVEAEDEDGTFVMGVQFHPEMMFDKSTFIRGMFKRFINICIDSRPAEVVLKNEIHHTEEHEEKNIDEKIKEIEDEEKKEFFKGDL
;
A
#
# COMPACT_ATOMS: atom_id res chain seq x y z
N MET A 1 -13.42 -17.83 -4.75
CA MET A 1 -12.28 -17.26 -3.99
C MET A 1 -12.67 -15.89 -3.44
N LYS A 2 -12.37 -15.61 -2.17
CA LYS A 2 -12.58 -14.29 -1.56
C LYS A 2 -11.54 -13.30 -2.11
N LYS A 3 -11.96 -12.08 -2.46
CA LYS A 3 -11.05 -10.99 -2.88
C LYS A 3 -10.03 -10.68 -1.78
N PRO A 4 -8.74 -10.42 -2.10
CA PRO A 4 -7.73 -10.13 -1.10
C PRO A 4 -7.88 -8.75 -0.47
N ILE A 5 -7.70 -8.67 0.85
CA ILE A 5 -7.71 -7.44 1.61
C ILE A 5 -6.31 -6.82 1.54
N ILE A 6 -6.20 -5.66 0.92
CA ILE A 6 -4.93 -4.96 0.73
C ILE A 6 -4.93 -3.72 1.60
N GLY A 7 -4.06 -3.71 2.61
CA GLY A 7 -3.84 -2.52 3.42
C GLY A 7 -2.99 -1.51 2.67
N ILE A 8 -3.37 -0.23 2.74
CA ILE A 8 -2.64 0.87 2.11
C ILE A 8 -2.27 1.86 3.22
N SER A 9 -0.98 2.12 3.41
CA SER A 9 -0.53 3.06 4.45
C SER A 9 -1.06 4.47 4.18
N ALA A 10 -1.64 5.09 5.21
CA ALA A 10 -2.15 6.45 5.11
C ALA A 10 -1.04 7.50 5.28
N SER A 11 -1.30 8.68 4.71
CA SER A 11 -0.67 9.94 5.07
C SER A 11 -1.59 10.75 6.00
N MET A 12 -1.10 11.88 6.48
CA MET A 12 -1.87 12.84 7.26
C MET A 12 -1.87 14.20 6.56
N ILE A 13 -3.07 14.75 6.41
CA ILE A 13 -3.28 16.15 6.03
C ILE A 13 -3.96 16.90 7.17
N TYR A 14 -3.82 18.21 7.16
CA TYR A 14 -4.35 19.10 8.18
C TYR A 14 -5.38 20.02 7.52
N GLU A 15 -6.45 20.37 8.23
CA GLU A 15 -7.30 21.48 7.77
C GLU A 15 -6.52 22.78 7.89
N GLU A 16 -6.24 23.41 6.75
CA GLU A 16 -5.41 24.61 6.65
C GLU A 16 -6.24 25.87 6.33
N LYS A 17 -7.55 25.71 6.04
CA LYS A 17 -8.43 26.84 5.72
C LYS A 17 -9.25 27.23 6.93
N ASP A 18 -9.59 28.52 6.99
CA ASP A 18 -10.36 29.21 8.03
C ASP A 18 -11.84 28.76 8.05
N GLN A 19 -12.04 27.46 8.22
CA GLN A 19 -13.31 26.78 8.36
C GLN A 19 -13.43 26.15 9.75
N LEU A 20 -14.61 25.61 10.06
CA LEU A 20 -14.82 24.76 11.23
C LEU A 20 -13.73 23.67 11.29
N PHE A 21 -13.15 23.43 12.46
CA PHE A 21 -12.10 22.43 12.73
C PHE A 21 -10.70 22.73 12.16
N LEU A 22 -10.32 24.02 12.02
CA LEU A 22 -8.95 24.42 11.69
C LEU A 22 -7.89 23.66 12.51
N GLY A 23 -6.91 23.07 11.84
CA GLY A 23 -5.83 22.29 12.43
C GLY A 23 -6.18 20.82 12.75
N ASP A 24 -7.41 20.38 12.49
CA ASP A 24 -7.79 18.98 12.64
C ASP A 24 -7.04 18.08 11.65
N LYS A 25 -6.88 16.80 12.02
CA LYS A 25 -6.01 15.84 11.33
C LYS A 25 -6.82 14.78 10.61
N TYR A 26 -6.58 14.62 9.31
CA TYR A 26 -7.22 13.60 8.50
C TYR A 26 -6.23 12.54 8.04
N SER A 27 -6.53 11.29 8.34
CA SER A 27 -5.84 10.13 7.78
C SER A 27 -6.38 9.89 6.36
N CYS A 28 -5.52 9.96 5.35
CA CYS A 28 -5.94 9.86 3.95
C CYS A 28 -4.90 9.17 3.07
N VAL A 29 -5.31 8.75 1.88
CA VAL A 29 -4.42 8.28 0.81
C VAL A 29 -4.98 8.76 -0.53
N ALA A 30 -4.10 9.00 -1.51
CA ALA A 30 -4.55 9.40 -2.84
C ALA A 30 -5.45 8.32 -3.46
N TYR A 31 -6.52 8.75 -4.13
CA TYR A 31 -7.53 7.85 -4.70
C TYR A 31 -6.94 6.86 -5.72
N SER A 32 -5.86 7.22 -6.42
CA SER A 32 -5.19 6.36 -7.39
C SER A 32 -4.70 5.04 -6.79
N TYR A 33 -4.25 5.02 -5.53
CA TYR A 33 -3.89 3.76 -4.83
C TYR A 33 -5.11 2.86 -4.66
N ILE A 34 -6.22 3.44 -4.19
CA ILE A 34 -7.49 2.74 -3.95
C ILE A 34 -8.01 2.16 -5.27
N ASP A 35 -8.05 2.97 -6.33
CA ASP A 35 -8.57 2.62 -7.63
C ASP A 35 -7.73 1.53 -8.33
N ALA A 36 -6.39 1.62 -8.26
CA ALA A 36 -5.50 0.62 -8.83
C ALA A 36 -5.66 -0.76 -8.18
N VAL A 37 -5.81 -0.80 -6.85
CA VAL A 37 -6.10 -2.05 -6.11
C VAL A 37 -7.48 -2.60 -6.48
N TYR A 38 -8.51 -1.75 -6.47
CA TYR A 38 -9.88 -2.14 -6.78
C TYR A 38 -10.01 -2.72 -8.20
N LYS A 39 -9.47 -2.01 -9.20
CA LYS A 39 -9.45 -2.45 -10.60
C LYS A 39 -8.63 -3.74 -10.82
N SER A 40 -7.74 -4.07 -9.88
CA SER A 40 -6.95 -5.31 -9.89
C SER A 40 -7.59 -6.45 -9.11
N TRP A 41 -8.85 -6.32 -8.69
CA TRP A 41 -9.63 -7.32 -7.94
C TRP A 41 -9.30 -7.43 -6.44
N GLY A 42 -8.51 -6.49 -5.89
CA GLY A 42 -8.29 -6.35 -4.44
C GLY A 42 -9.38 -5.53 -3.74
N ILE A 43 -9.46 -5.68 -2.41
CA ILE A 43 -10.25 -4.83 -1.52
C ILE A 43 -9.30 -3.88 -0.78
N PRO A 44 -9.26 -2.59 -1.14
CA PRO A 44 -8.38 -1.63 -0.47
C PRO A 44 -8.92 -1.25 0.91
N ILE A 45 -8.03 -1.22 1.91
CA ILE A 45 -8.30 -0.66 3.24
C ILE A 45 -7.20 0.35 3.58
N THR A 46 -7.59 1.58 3.89
CA THR A 46 -6.66 2.60 4.38
C THR A 46 -6.25 2.29 5.82
N LEU A 47 -4.95 2.20 6.08
CA LEU A 47 -4.39 1.95 7.41
C LEU A 47 -4.06 3.29 8.08
N PRO A 48 -4.81 3.71 9.12
CA PRO A 48 -4.52 4.94 9.83
C PRO A 48 -3.22 4.85 10.61
N ILE A 49 -2.56 6.00 10.79
CA ILE A 49 -1.31 6.11 11.54
C ILE A 49 -1.58 5.86 13.03
N LEU A 50 -1.00 4.79 13.57
CA LEU A 50 -1.08 4.41 14.98
C LEU A 50 0.29 4.50 15.65
N LYS A 51 0.31 4.72 16.96
CA LYS A 51 1.55 4.71 17.77
C LYS A 51 1.81 3.36 18.45
N ASP A 52 0.76 2.58 18.72
CA ASP A 52 0.87 1.30 19.42
C ASP A 52 1.24 0.17 18.44
N VAL A 53 2.46 -0.34 18.59
CA VAL A 53 3.01 -1.43 17.76
C VAL A 53 2.16 -2.70 17.85
N SER A 54 1.52 -2.98 19.00
CA SER A 54 0.66 -4.17 19.14
C SER A 54 -0.59 -4.03 18.28
N ALA A 55 -1.24 -2.86 18.30
CA ALA A 55 -2.39 -2.55 17.46
C ALA A 55 -2.03 -2.56 15.96
N ILE A 56 -0.85 -2.05 15.58
CA ILE A 56 -0.34 -2.11 14.20
C ILE A 56 -0.20 -3.57 13.74
N ARG A 57 0.34 -4.45 14.60
CA ARG A 57 0.44 -5.88 14.26
C ARG A 57 -0.93 -6.52 14.06
N GLU A 58 -1.94 -6.18 14.88
CA GLU A 58 -3.31 -6.65 14.68
C GLU A 58 -3.90 -6.15 13.35
N GLN A 59 -3.62 -4.91 12.93
CA GLN A 59 -4.01 -4.42 11.60
C GLN A 59 -3.45 -5.32 10.51
N VAL A 60 -2.15 -5.65 10.56
CA VAL A 60 -1.48 -6.45 9.53
C VAL A 60 -2.00 -7.90 9.46
N LYS A 61 -2.42 -8.50 10.59
CA LYS A 61 -3.01 -9.84 10.60
C LYS A 61 -4.26 -9.96 9.73
N LEU A 62 -5.04 -8.87 9.62
CA LEU A 62 -6.29 -8.83 8.84
C LEU A 62 -6.04 -8.72 7.32
N LEU A 63 -4.80 -8.45 6.90
CA LEU A 63 -4.46 -8.17 5.51
C LEU A 63 -3.98 -9.44 4.79
N ASP A 64 -4.24 -9.50 3.49
CA ASP A 64 -3.63 -10.44 2.55
C ASP A 64 -2.35 -9.85 1.91
N GLY A 65 -2.18 -8.53 1.95
CA GLY A 65 -0.99 -7.83 1.46
C GLY A 65 -0.96 -6.36 1.88
N LEU A 66 0.21 -5.74 1.77
CA LEU A 66 0.47 -4.36 2.19
C LEU A 66 1.00 -3.53 1.02
N ILE A 67 0.45 -2.33 0.86
CA ILE A 67 1.00 -1.28 0.01
C ILE A 67 1.46 -0.11 0.89
N LEU A 68 2.72 0.29 0.74
CA LEU A 68 3.23 1.53 1.33
C LEU A 68 3.12 2.66 0.31
N SER A 69 2.37 3.70 0.64
CA SER A 69 2.11 4.82 -0.26
C SER A 69 3.27 5.83 -0.30
N GLY A 70 3.30 6.65 -1.36
CA GLY A 70 4.20 7.79 -1.46
C GLY A 70 3.94 8.87 -0.39
N GLY A 71 4.74 9.95 -0.40
CA GLY A 71 4.51 11.12 0.45
C GLY A 71 5.77 11.90 0.76
N ARG A 72 5.72 12.58 1.91
CA ARG A 72 6.77 13.37 2.56
C ARG A 72 8.10 12.62 2.74
N ASP A 73 9.19 13.35 2.92
CA ASP A 73 10.51 12.75 3.12
C ASP A 73 10.57 11.85 4.37
N VAL A 74 11.45 10.85 4.32
CA VAL A 74 11.78 10.02 5.49
C VAL A 74 12.75 10.79 6.38
N ASP A 75 12.48 10.83 7.68
CA ASP A 75 13.37 11.49 8.66
C ASP A 75 14.80 10.91 8.62
N PRO A 76 15.83 11.72 8.32
CA PRO A 76 17.25 11.32 8.31
C PRO A 76 17.76 10.66 9.58
N HIS A 77 17.13 10.96 10.72
CA HIS A 77 17.46 10.33 11.99
C HIS A 77 17.38 8.80 11.92
N PHE A 78 16.43 8.24 11.16
CA PHE A 78 16.25 6.79 11.06
C PHE A 78 17.36 6.07 10.27
N TYR A 79 18.18 6.80 9.53
CA TYR A 79 19.35 6.25 8.83
C TYR A 79 20.67 6.94 9.22
N GLY A 80 20.70 7.59 10.39
CA GLY A 80 21.93 8.07 11.04
C GLY A 80 22.55 9.31 10.40
N GLU A 81 21.76 10.14 9.73
CA GLU A 81 22.21 11.39 9.13
C GLU A 81 21.49 12.61 9.76
N GLU A 82 22.13 13.78 9.69
CA GLU A 82 21.52 15.07 10.01
C GLU A 82 20.75 15.61 8.81
N PRO A 83 19.73 16.46 9.00
CA PRO A 83 19.01 17.08 7.90
C PRO A 83 19.94 17.98 7.06
N LEU A 84 19.94 17.77 5.75
CA LEU A 84 20.63 18.59 4.77
C LEU A 84 19.72 19.69 4.23
N GLU A 85 20.30 20.70 3.58
CA GLU A 85 19.62 21.93 3.15
C GLU A 85 18.37 21.69 2.27
N LYS A 86 18.38 20.62 1.47
CA LYS A 86 17.30 20.30 0.52
C LYS A 86 16.28 19.27 1.03
N LEU A 87 16.37 18.87 2.29
CA LEU A 87 15.35 18.02 2.90
C LEU A 87 14.00 18.75 2.89
N GLU A 88 12.93 18.07 2.45
CA GLU A 88 11.58 18.60 2.49
C GLU A 88 10.87 18.22 3.81
N ALA A 89 9.56 18.49 3.90
CA ALA A 89 8.80 18.22 5.11
C ALA A 89 8.81 16.71 5.45
N ILE A 90 9.19 16.38 6.67
CA ILE A 90 9.15 15.01 7.23
C ILE A 90 7.91 14.78 8.08
N PHE A 91 7.62 13.52 8.41
CA PHE A 91 6.61 13.18 9.43
C PHE A 91 7.01 11.93 10.23
N PRO A 92 7.81 12.10 11.31
CA PRO A 92 8.41 10.98 12.04
C PRO A 92 7.41 9.96 12.60
N GLU A 93 6.20 10.39 13.01
CA GLU A 93 5.18 9.46 13.48
C GLU A 93 4.71 8.50 12.38
N ARG A 94 4.69 8.94 11.12
CA ARG A 94 4.41 8.08 9.97
C ARG A 94 5.58 7.13 9.71
N ASP A 95 6.82 7.60 9.84
CA ASP A 95 8.00 6.76 9.68
C ASP A 95 7.98 5.59 10.67
N VAL A 96 7.78 5.87 11.97
CA VAL A 96 7.67 4.83 13.01
C VAL A 96 6.54 3.85 12.72
N HIS A 97 5.37 4.34 12.32
CA HIS A 97 4.22 3.51 11.99
C HIS A 97 4.50 2.58 10.81
N GLU A 98 5.07 3.10 9.71
CA GLU A 98 5.34 2.30 8.53
C GLU A 98 6.51 1.32 8.72
N MET A 99 7.54 1.70 9.48
CA MET A 99 8.58 0.75 9.90
C MET A 99 7.99 -0.42 10.70
N ALA A 100 7.00 -0.15 11.56
CA ALA A 100 6.29 -1.20 12.30
C ALA A 100 5.39 -2.05 11.38
N LEU A 101 4.72 -1.46 10.39
CA LEU A 101 3.96 -2.19 9.37
C LEU A 101 4.85 -3.13 8.57
N ILE A 102 6.02 -2.66 8.12
CA ILE A 102 6.99 -3.46 7.35
C ILE A 102 7.45 -4.67 8.17
N LYS A 103 7.89 -4.43 9.42
CA LYS A 103 8.35 -5.51 10.32
C LYS A 103 7.25 -6.54 10.57
N ALA A 104 6.04 -6.08 10.89
CA ALA A 104 4.91 -6.97 11.12
C ALA A 104 4.51 -7.75 9.85
N ALA A 105 4.56 -7.13 8.68
CA ALA A 105 4.24 -7.78 7.41
C ALA A 105 5.28 -8.87 7.06
N ILE A 106 6.57 -8.59 7.25
CA ILE A 106 7.64 -9.59 7.07
C ILE A 106 7.45 -10.77 8.05
N ASP A 107 7.29 -10.49 9.35
CA ASP A 107 7.07 -11.52 10.37
C ASP A 107 5.87 -12.43 10.07
N LEU A 108 4.82 -11.85 9.50
CA LEU A 108 3.56 -12.53 9.17
C LEU A 108 3.53 -13.04 7.72
N LYS A 109 4.65 -12.97 7.00
CA LYS A 109 4.81 -13.38 5.59
C LYS A 109 3.76 -12.77 4.66
N LYS A 110 3.42 -11.50 4.89
CA LYS A 110 2.49 -10.72 4.05
C LYS A 110 3.26 -10.07 2.91
N PRO A 111 2.82 -10.23 1.64
CA PRO A 111 3.41 -9.53 0.52
C PRO A 111 3.39 -8.01 0.68
N ILE A 112 4.49 -7.34 0.29
CA ILE A 112 4.67 -5.89 0.37
C ILE A 112 4.96 -5.32 -1.02
N LEU A 113 4.22 -4.27 -1.41
CA LEU A 113 4.55 -3.40 -2.53
C LEU A 113 4.74 -1.96 -2.02
N ALA A 114 5.95 -1.43 -2.12
CA ALA A 114 6.31 -0.14 -1.58
C ALA A 114 6.56 0.89 -2.69
N ILE A 115 5.85 2.02 -2.67
CA ILE A 115 5.80 2.96 -3.80
C ILE A 115 6.41 4.31 -3.41
N CYS A 116 7.36 4.79 -4.22
CA CYS A 116 8.09 6.04 -4.04
C CYS A 116 8.70 6.15 -2.63
N ARG A 117 8.18 7.02 -1.77
CA ARG A 117 8.51 7.09 -0.34
C ARG A 117 8.42 5.72 0.34
N GLY A 118 7.45 4.90 -0.02
CA GLY A 118 7.32 3.53 0.47
C GLY A 118 8.59 2.71 0.25
N MET A 119 9.20 2.78 -0.93
CA MET A 119 10.47 2.10 -1.22
C MET A 119 11.62 2.66 -0.36
N GLN A 120 11.61 3.96 -0.10
CA GLN A 120 12.64 4.62 0.70
C GLN A 120 12.57 4.18 2.17
N ILE A 121 11.39 4.22 2.79
CA ILE A 121 11.21 3.75 4.17
C ILE A 121 11.44 2.23 4.28
N LEU A 122 11.13 1.47 3.23
CA LEU A 122 11.47 0.04 3.15
C LEU A 122 12.98 -0.15 3.24
N ASN A 123 13.76 0.55 2.42
CA ASN A 123 15.23 0.48 2.45
C ASN A 123 15.80 0.88 3.82
N VAL A 124 15.31 1.99 4.39
CA VAL A 124 15.71 2.45 5.73
C VAL A 124 15.38 1.41 6.81
N THR A 125 14.21 0.76 6.72
CA THR A 125 13.81 -0.30 7.67
C THR A 125 14.74 -1.51 7.61
N TYR A 126 15.27 -1.84 6.43
CA TYR A 126 16.28 -2.89 6.25
C TYR A 126 17.71 -2.43 6.62
N GLY A 127 17.90 -1.16 7.01
CA GLY A 127 19.19 -0.59 7.41
C GLY A 127 19.99 0.05 6.29
N GLY A 128 19.35 0.41 5.17
CA GLY A 128 19.92 1.22 4.11
C GLY A 128 19.82 2.72 4.39
N THR A 129 20.34 3.54 3.48
CA THR A 129 20.35 5.02 3.58
C THR A 129 19.82 5.69 2.33
N LEU A 130 19.55 6.99 2.41
CA LEU A 130 18.99 7.79 1.32
C LEU A 130 19.92 8.94 0.94
N TYR A 131 19.85 9.37 -0.32
CA TYR A 131 20.20 10.73 -0.70
C TYR A 131 19.00 11.60 -0.36
N GLN A 132 19.19 12.58 0.53
CA GLN A 132 18.14 13.55 0.92
C GLN A 132 17.72 14.46 -0.24
N ASP A 133 18.52 14.53 -1.29
CA ASP A 133 18.18 15.12 -2.59
C ASP A 133 19.10 14.51 -3.65
N ILE A 134 18.60 14.27 -4.86
CA ILE A 134 19.35 13.67 -5.97
C ILE A 134 20.56 14.52 -6.35
N SER A 135 20.56 15.83 -6.10
CA SER A 135 21.76 16.66 -6.33
C SER A 135 22.94 16.31 -5.42
N TYR A 136 22.72 15.57 -4.33
CA TYR A 136 23.78 15.02 -3.49
C TYR A 136 24.30 13.66 -3.97
N ALA A 137 23.64 13.02 -4.95
CA ALA A 137 24.13 11.82 -5.58
C ALA A 137 25.23 12.16 -6.61
N PRO A 138 26.26 11.30 -6.79
CA PRO A 138 27.33 11.55 -7.73
C PRO A 138 26.83 11.44 -9.18
N GLY A 139 27.34 12.31 -10.07
CA GLY A 139 27.06 12.28 -11.50
C GLY A 139 26.07 13.34 -11.98
N GLU A 140 25.75 13.29 -13.26
CA GLU A 140 24.68 14.09 -13.86
C GLU A 140 23.37 13.29 -13.82
N HIS A 141 22.29 13.94 -13.39
CA HIS A 141 21.00 13.29 -13.17
C HIS A 141 19.96 13.79 -14.15
N ILE A 142 19.10 12.86 -14.60
CA ILE A 142 17.91 13.24 -15.36
C ILE A 142 16.86 13.84 -14.43
N LYS A 143 15.76 14.32 -15.00
CA LYS A 143 14.68 14.91 -14.22
C LYS A 143 13.80 13.83 -13.58
N HIS A 144 13.95 13.67 -12.26
CA HIS A 144 13.16 12.76 -11.42
C HIS A 144 11.96 13.42 -10.71
N TYR A 145 11.84 14.74 -10.83
CA TYR A 145 10.68 15.49 -10.39
C TYR A 145 9.98 16.11 -11.59
N GLN A 146 9.08 15.34 -12.24
CA GLN A 146 8.49 15.77 -13.49
C GLN A 146 7.49 16.91 -13.32
N ILE A 147 7.39 17.77 -14.34
CA ILE A 147 6.35 18.79 -14.43
C ILE A 147 5.32 18.31 -15.44
N GLY A 148 4.05 18.27 -15.05
CA GLY A 148 2.93 17.93 -15.94
C GLY A 148 2.09 16.78 -15.42
N SER A 149 1.47 16.05 -16.35
CA SER A 149 0.50 15.00 -16.04
C SER A 149 1.14 13.85 -15.24
N PRO A 150 0.57 13.43 -14.10
CA PRO A 150 1.04 12.26 -13.36
C PRO A 150 0.84 10.93 -14.08
N TYR A 151 -0.04 10.91 -15.07
CA TYR A 151 -0.38 9.72 -15.85
C TYR A 151 0.63 9.45 -16.99
N GLN A 152 1.57 10.38 -17.23
CA GLN A 152 2.50 10.34 -18.35
C GLN A 152 3.87 9.84 -17.91
N ALA A 153 4.37 8.83 -18.62
CA ALA A 153 5.75 8.37 -18.47
C ALA A 153 6.73 9.41 -19.01
N THR A 154 7.84 9.62 -18.29
CA THR A 154 8.82 10.67 -18.56
C THR A 154 10.21 10.12 -18.84
N HIS A 155 10.70 9.14 -18.08
CA HIS A 155 11.98 8.48 -18.34
C HIS A 155 11.83 6.97 -18.49
N SER A 156 12.90 6.32 -18.96
CA SER A 156 13.01 4.87 -19.04
C SER A 156 13.63 4.29 -17.77
N ILE A 157 13.40 3.01 -17.53
CA ILE A 157 14.12 2.20 -16.54
C ILE A 157 14.63 0.94 -17.22
N LYS A 158 15.81 0.48 -16.82
CA LYS A 158 16.36 -0.82 -17.22
C LYS A 158 16.07 -1.82 -16.12
N ILE A 159 15.44 -2.94 -16.45
CA ILE A 159 15.00 -3.98 -15.52
C ILE A 159 15.96 -5.19 -15.58
N ASP A 160 16.36 -5.73 -14.43
CA ASP A 160 17.13 -6.97 -14.34
C ASP A 160 16.27 -8.16 -14.81
N LYS A 161 16.70 -8.86 -15.85
CA LYS A 161 16.05 -10.05 -16.42
C LYS A 161 15.79 -11.19 -15.43
N ASN A 162 16.50 -11.22 -14.31
CA ASN A 162 16.34 -12.25 -13.28
C ASN A 162 15.34 -11.85 -12.18
N SER A 163 14.81 -10.62 -12.22
CA SER A 163 13.90 -10.08 -11.20
C SER A 163 12.46 -10.59 -11.34
N ILE A 164 11.68 -10.42 -10.29
CA ILE A 164 10.22 -10.61 -10.34
C ILE A 164 9.59 -9.49 -11.17
N LEU A 165 10.11 -8.26 -11.09
CA LEU A 165 9.68 -7.10 -11.85
C LEU A 165 9.74 -7.37 -13.36
N PHE A 166 10.77 -8.05 -13.84
CA PHE A 166 10.87 -8.46 -15.25
C PHE A 166 9.71 -9.37 -15.68
N LYS A 167 9.26 -10.27 -14.80
CA LYS A 167 8.08 -11.11 -15.05
C LYS A 167 6.79 -10.28 -15.03
N MET A 168 6.73 -9.25 -14.19
CA MET A 168 5.61 -8.28 -14.15
C MET A 168 5.58 -7.37 -15.39
N ALA A 169 6.74 -7.11 -15.99
CA ALA A 169 6.94 -6.34 -17.21
C ALA A 169 6.82 -7.17 -18.50
N ASP A 170 6.19 -8.35 -18.44
CA ASP A 170 6.06 -9.28 -19.57
C ASP A 170 7.41 -9.53 -20.31
N LYS A 171 8.49 -9.64 -19.52
CA LYS A 171 9.86 -9.86 -19.99
C LYS A 171 10.43 -8.72 -20.84
N SER A 172 9.94 -7.50 -20.65
CA SER A 172 10.57 -6.28 -21.17
C SER A 172 11.74 -5.86 -20.28
N GLU A 173 12.93 -5.66 -20.87
CA GLU A 173 14.11 -5.15 -20.16
C GLU A 173 14.09 -3.62 -20.02
N ILE A 174 13.26 -2.92 -20.80
CA ILE A 174 13.17 -1.46 -20.79
C ILE A 174 11.71 -1.03 -20.77
N GLU A 175 11.33 -0.34 -19.71
CA GLU A 175 9.99 0.26 -19.56
C GLU A 175 10.10 1.78 -19.39
N ARG A 176 8.98 2.49 -19.59
CA ARG A 176 8.90 3.92 -19.28
C ARG A 176 7.95 4.17 -18.12
N VAL A 177 8.37 5.04 -17.20
CA VAL A 177 7.66 5.34 -15.94
C VAL A 177 7.54 6.85 -15.72
N ASN A 178 6.64 7.27 -14.83
CA ASN A 178 6.55 8.63 -14.32
C ASN A 178 7.55 8.83 -13.16
N SER A 179 7.75 10.08 -12.73
CA SER A 179 8.72 10.40 -11.70
C SER A 179 8.34 11.64 -10.90
N PHE A 180 8.21 11.49 -9.59
CA PHE A 180 7.80 12.54 -8.65
C PHE A 180 8.60 12.45 -7.35
N HIS A 181 9.92 12.35 -7.46
CA HIS A 181 10.79 12.25 -6.29
C HIS A 181 12.04 13.13 -6.46
N HIS A 182 12.49 13.67 -5.33
CA HIS A 182 13.78 14.34 -5.25
C HIS A 182 14.77 13.57 -4.35
N GLN A 183 14.29 12.71 -3.44
CA GLN A 183 15.11 11.73 -2.73
C GLN A 183 15.35 10.46 -3.56
N ALA A 184 16.43 9.73 -3.25
CA ALA A 184 16.76 8.45 -3.88
C ALA A 184 17.48 7.51 -2.89
N LEU A 185 17.53 6.20 -3.17
CA LEU A 185 18.33 5.28 -2.36
C LEU A 185 19.83 5.58 -2.54
N LYS A 186 20.58 5.65 -1.43
CA LYS A 186 22.03 5.85 -1.41
C LYS A 186 22.77 4.54 -1.19
N GLN A 187 22.59 3.96 0.00
CA GLN A 187 23.04 2.60 0.29
C GLN A 187 21.82 1.69 0.32
N VAL A 188 21.78 0.73 -0.60
CA VAL A 188 20.77 -0.33 -0.57
C VAL A 188 21.12 -1.29 0.56
N ALA A 189 20.12 -1.61 1.37
CA ALA A 189 20.27 -2.53 2.49
C ALA A 189 20.64 -3.94 2.02
N LYS A 190 21.40 -4.68 2.85
CA LYS A 190 21.92 -6.02 2.48
C LYS A 190 20.84 -7.06 2.13
N GLY A 191 19.63 -6.94 2.65
CA GLY A 191 18.51 -7.85 2.35
C GLY A 191 17.72 -7.46 1.10
N LEU A 192 18.14 -6.43 0.37
CA LEU A 192 17.49 -5.92 -0.83
C LEU A 192 18.45 -5.95 -2.02
N LYS A 193 17.93 -6.33 -3.18
CA LYS A 193 18.62 -6.32 -4.45
C LYS A 193 18.05 -5.25 -5.35
N VAL A 194 18.92 -4.48 -6.01
CA VAL A 194 18.52 -3.55 -7.08
C VAL A 194 18.07 -4.35 -8.30
N VAL A 195 16.85 -4.07 -8.77
CA VAL A 195 16.25 -4.75 -9.92
C VAL A 195 15.82 -3.82 -11.05
N ALA A 196 15.82 -2.50 -10.82
CA ALA A 196 15.75 -1.53 -11.91
C ALA A 196 16.52 -0.25 -11.62
N THR A 197 17.07 0.37 -12.66
CA THR A 197 17.74 1.68 -12.59
C THR A 197 17.34 2.58 -13.75
N ALA A 198 17.32 3.89 -13.52
CA ALA A 198 17.24 4.91 -14.55
C ALA A 198 18.57 5.03 -15.34
N PRO A 199 18.61 5.72 -16.50
CA PRO A 199 19.82 5.90 -17.30
C PRO A 199 20.99 6.60 -16.60
N ASP A 200 20.72 7.41 -15.58
CA ASP A 200 21.71 8.09 -14.73
C ASP A 200 22.19 7.22 -13.56
N GLY A 201 21.67 6.00 -13.43
CA GLY A 201 22.04 5.06 -12.37
C GLY A 201 21.23 5.21 -11.08
N ILE A 202 20.28 6.15 -11.01
CA ILE A 202 19.34 6.23 -9.89
C ILE A 202 18.53 4.93 -9.80
N ILE A 203 18.39 4.42 -8.58
CA ILE A 203 17.73 3.16 -8.29
C ILE A 203 16.21 3.36 -8.33
N GLU A 204 15.55 2.57 -9.18
CA GLU A 204 14.14 2.70 -9.50
C GLU A 204 13.29 1.54 -8.98
N ALA A 205 13.92 0.40 -8.69
CA ALA A 205 13.25 -0.69 -8.02
C ALA A 205 14.23 -1.59 -7.25
N VAL A 206 13.74 -2.12 -6.15
CA VAL A 206 14.41 -3.13 -5.32
C VAL A 206 13.47 -4.29 -5.00
N GLU A 207 14.02 -5.49 -4.83
CA GLU A 207 13.31 -6.69 -4.37
C GLU A 207 14.06 -7.26 -3.16
N ALA A 208 13.36 -7.86 -2.20
CA ALA A 208 14.04 -8.58 -1.13
C ALA A 208 14.69 -9.87 -1.65
N GLU A 209 15.89 -10.14 -1.15
CA GLU A 209 16.58 -11.43 -1.29
C GLU A 209 16.15 -12.36 -0.15
N ASP A 210 14.85 -12.60 0.01
CA ASP A 210 14.34 -13.41 1.12
C ASP A 210 14.33 -14.90 0.76
N GLU A 211 15.09 -15.71 1.50
CA GLU A 211 15.11 -17.17 1.40
C GLU A 211 13.77 -17.79 1.85
N ASP A 212 13.01 -17.10 2.71
CA ASP A 212 11.73 -17.56 3.26
C ASP A 212 10.53 -17.35 2.33
N GLY A 213 10.76 -16.71 1.16
CA GLY A 213 9.81 -16.61 0.05
C GLY A 213 8.76 -15.50 0.17
N THR A 214 8.86 -14.59 1.14
CA THR A 214 7.92 -13.46 1.24
C THR A 214 8.16 -12.47 0.11
N PHE A 215 7.11 -12.15 -0.65
CA PHE A 215 7.23 -11.15 -1.71
C PHE A 215 7.37 -9.74 -1.12
N VAL A 216 8.50 -9.10 -1.36
CA VAL A 216 8.74 -7.69 -0.99
C VAL A 216 9.37 -6.98 -2.18
N MET A 217 8.72 -5.92 -2.64
CA MET A 217 9.16 -5.10 -3.76
C MET A 217 8.98 -3.63 -3.43
N GLY A 218 9.98 -2.83 -3.76
CA GLY A 218 9.91 -1.37 -3.77
C GLY A 218 10.12 -0.82 -5.17
N VAL A 219 9.36 0.19 -5.56
CA VAL A 219 9.52 0.95 -6.80
C VAL A 219 9.55 2.45 -6.51
N GLN A 220 10.36 3.22 -7.22
CA GLN A 220 10.55 4.65 -6.98
C GLN A 220 9.50 5.51 -7.71
N PHE A 221 9.05 5.06 -8.87
CA PHE A 221 7.97 5.67 -9.64
C PHE A 221 6.58 5.45 -9.02
N HIS A 222 5.56 6.08 -9.60
CA HIS A 222 4.17 6.07 -9.12
C HIS A 222 3.24 5.23 -10.02
N PRO A 223 3.25 3.89 -9.88
CA PRO A 223 2.46 3.01 -10.71
C PRO A 223 0.94 3.18 -10.52
N GLU A 224 0.49 3.55 -9.33
CA GLU A 224 -0.92 3.80 -9.04
C GLU A 224 -1.48 4.89 -9.96
N MET A 225 -0.66 5.88 -10.32
CA MET A 225 -1.05 6.97 -11.22
C MET A 225 -1.01 6.56 -12.69
N MET A 226 -0.39 5.43 -13.05
CA MET A 226 -0.22 5.01 -14.44
C MET A 226 -1.12 3.82 -14.84
N PHE A 227 -1.95 3.34 -13.92
CA PHE A 227 -2.72 2.10 -14.06
C PHE A 227 -3.54 2.03 -15.37
N ASP A 228 -4.29 3.09 -15.70
CA ASP A 228 -5.12 3.08 -16.91
C ASP A 228 -4.32 3.25 -18.21
N LYS A 229 -3.07 3.73 -18.12
CA LYS A 229 -2.26 4.11 -19.29
C LYS A 229 -1.17 3.10 -19.65
N SER A 230 -0.77 2.21 -18.74
CA SER A 230 0.33 1.28 -18.97
C SER A 230 -0.06 -0.19 -18.73
N THR A 231 0.21 -1.04 -19.72
CA THR A 231 0.03 -2.50 -19.62
C THR A 231 0.97 -3.12 -18.59
N PHE A 232 2.23 -2.66 -18.53
CA PHE A 232 3.20 -3.05 -17.52
C PHE A 232 2.65 -2.80 -16.11
N ILE A 233 2.15 -1.58 -15.87
CA ILE A 233 1.62 -1.20 -14.56
C ILE A 233 0.39 -2.02 -14.17
N ARG A 234 -0.53 -2.26 -15.11
CA ARG A 234 -1.65 -3.18 -14.86
C ARG A 234 -1.17 -4.59 -14.53
N GLY A 235 -0.15 -5.06 -15.25
CA GLY A 235 0.49 -6.35 -15.02
C GLY A 235 1.06 -6.45 -13.62
N MET A 236 1.75 -5.41 -13.16
CA MET A 236 2.34 -5.31 -11.83
C MET A 236 1.30 -5.44 -10.72
N PHE A 237 0.23 -4.63 -10.74
CA PHE A 237 -0.82 -4.73 -9.71
C PHE A 237 -1.56 -6.07 -9.78
N LYS A 238 -1.93 -6.56 -10.97
CA LYS A 238 -2.57 -7.89 -11.10
C LYS A 238 -1.69 -8.99 -10.53
N ARG A 239 -0.38 -8.95 -10.79
CA ARG A 239 0.56 -9.94 -10.28
C ARG A 239 0.72 -9.83 -8.77
N PHE A 240 0.81 -8.62 -8.22
CA PHE A 240 0.83 -8.39 -6.78
C PHE A 240 -0.41 -8.96 -6.09
N ILE A 241 -1.61 -8.70 -6.63
CA ILE A 241 -2.87 -9.25 -6.10
C ILE A 241 -2.87 -10.79 -6.14
N ASN A 242 -2.41 -11.40 -7.23
CA ASN A 242 -2.30 -12.87 -7.30
C ASN A 242 -1.32 -13.41 -6.25
N ILE A 243 -0.17 -12.77 -6.06
CA ILE A 243 0.79 -13.13 -5.01
C ILE A 243 0.14 -13.06 -3.62
N CYS A 244 -0.67 -12.04 -3.34
CA CYS A 244 -1.41 -11.93 -2.08
C CYS A 244 -2.41 -13.08 -1.89
N ILE A 245 -3.06 -13.54 -2.95
CA ILE A 245 -3.97 -14.71 -2.91
C ILE A 245 -3.19 -15.99 -2.64
N ASP A 246 -2.07 -16.18 -3.34
CA ASP A 246 -1.24 -17.39 -3.25
C ASP A 246 -0.50 -17.49 -1.90
N SER A 247 -0.23 -16.34 -1.26
CA SER A 247 0.46 -16.27 0.04
C SER A 247 -0.46 -16.48 1.25
N ARG A 248 -1.76 -16.71 1.04
CA ARG A 248 -2.68 -17.00 2.14
C ARG A 248 -2.23 -18.29 2.83
N PRO A 249 -2.24 -18.33 4.18
CA PRO A 249 -2.16 -19.60 4.88
C PRO A 249 -3.25 -20.50 4.30
N ALA A 250 -2.90 -21.74 3.94
CA ALA A 250 -3.93 -22.72 3.61
C ALA A 250 -4.94 -22.70 4.76
N GLU A 251 -6.21 -22.40 4.46
CA GLU A 251 -7.26 -22.57 5.45
C GLU A 251 -7.17 -24.03 5.89
N VAL A 252 -6.70 -24.27 7.11
CA VAL A 252 -6.94 -25.55 7.77
C VAL A 252 -8.44 -25.55 7.97
N VAL A 253 -9.15 -26.13 7.01
CA VAL A 253 -10.54 -26.53 7.18
C VAL A 253 -10.50 -27.59 8.26
N LEU A 254 -10.50 -27.16 9.53
CA LEU A 254 -11.04 -27.98 10.59
C LEU A 254 -12.49 -28.20 10.17
N LYS A 255 -12.76 -29.38 9.59
CA LYS A 255 -14.09 -29.95 9.58
C LYS A 255 -14.49 -30.08 11.05
N ASN A 256 -15.01 -29.00 11.60
CA ASN A 256 -15.82 -29.08 12.78
C ASN A 256 -17.11 -29.75 12.33
N GLU A 257 -17.11 -31.08 12.40
CA GLU A 257 -18.34 -31.85 12.55
C GLU A 257 -19.00 -31.39 13.84
N ILE A 258 -19.75 -30.29 13.77
CA ILE A 258 -20.73 -29.93 14.78
C ILE A 258 -22.04 -30.47 14.24
N HIS A 259 -22.34 -31.70 14.65
CA HIS A 259 -23.73 -32.10 14.84
C HIS A 259 -24.34 -31.16 15.88
N HIS A 260 -25.04 -30.13 15.44
CA HIS A 260 -26.14 -29.56 16.20
C HIS A 260 -27.22 -29.08 15.23
N THR A 261 -28.35 -29.76 15.35
CA THR A 261 -29.65 -29.45 14.78
C THR A 261 -30.11 -28.06 15.22
N GLU A 262 -30.07 -27.09 14.32
CA GLU A 262 -30.85 -25.84 14.42
C GLU A 262 -31.47 -25.51 13.04
N GLU A 263 -32.25 -26.45 12.51
CA GLU A 263 -33.33 -26.13 11.58
C GLU A 263 -34.62 -26.10 12.40
N HIS A 264 -34.92 -25.00 13.10
CA HIS A 264 -36.27 -24.63 13.54
C HIS A 264 -36.24 -23.31 14.34
N GLU A 265 -35.90 -22.17 13.74
CA GLU A 265 -36.32 -20.88 14.33
C GLU A 265 -36.39 -19.67 13.38
N GLU A 266 -36.04 -19.79 12.09
CA GLU A 266 -36.19 -18.66 11.15
C GLU A 266 -37.60 -18.48 10.55
N LYS A 267 -38.54 -19.40 10.78
CA LYS A 267 -39.92 -19.27 10.26
C LYS A 267 -40.86 -18.41 11.11
N ASN A 268 -40.43 -17.93 12.28
CA ASN A 268 -41.34 -17.32 13.26
C ASN A 268 -41.21 -15.80 13.40
N ILE A 269 -40.30 -15.16 12.65
CA ILE A 269 -40.12 -13.70 12.71
C ILE A 269 -40.99 -13.00 11.66
N ASP A 270 -41.05 -13.50 10.43
CA ASP A 270 -41.89 -12.91 9.37
C ASP A 270 -43.39 -13.06 9.65
N GLU A 271 -43.82 -14.14 10.32
CA GLU A 271 -45.22 -14.31 10.75
C GLU A 271 -45.57 -13.35 11.91
N LYS A 272 -44.66 -13.14 12.86
CA LYS A 272 -44.85 -12.17 13.95
C LYS A 272 -44.85 -10.72 13.47
N ILE A 273 -44.04 -10.38 12.46
CA ILE A 273 -44.04 -9.04 11.86
C ILE A 273 -45.38 -8.79 11.15
N LYS A 274 -45.94 -9.79 10.47
CA LYS A 274 -47.28 -9.70 9.86
C LYS A 274 -48.41 -9.55 10.88
N GLU A 275 -48.36 -10.27 12.00
CA GLU A 275 -49.37 -10.14 13.06
C GLU A 275 -49.37 -8.73 13.68
N ILE A 276 -48.19 -8.12 13.87
CA ILE A 276 -48.06 -6.75 14.39
C ILE A 276 -48.60 -5.72 13.38
N GLU A 277 -48.29 -5.86 12.08
CA GLU A 277 -48.80 -4.95 11.04
C GLU A 277 -50.32 -5.03 10.84
N ASP A 278 -50.92 -6.21 11.09
CA ASP A 278 -52.38 -6.41 10.99
C ASP A 278 -53.15 -5.93 12.23
N GLU A 279 -52.52 -5.89 13.42
CA GLU A 279 -53.09 -5.27 14.62
C GLU A 279 -53.06 -3.73 14.55
N GLU A 280 -51.97 -3.12 14.09
CA GLU A 280 -51.88 -1.66 13.92
C GLU A 280 -52.89 -1.12 12.89
N LYS A 281 -53.19 -1.88 11.82
CA LYS A 281 -54.23 -1.53 10.85
C LYS A 281 -55.65 -1.63 11.41
N LYS A 282 -55.90 -2.46 12.43
CA LYS A 282 -57.23 -2.58 13.06
C LYS A 282 -57.50 -1.48 14.08
N GLU A 283 -56.48 -0.91 14.72
CA GLU A 283 -56.64 0.26 15.59
C GLU A 283 -56.82 1.56 14.79
N PHE A 284 -56.21 1.68 13.61
CA PHE A 284 -56.31 2.89 12.79
C PHE A 284 -57.69 3.14 12.14
N PHE A 285 -58.58 2.13 12.09
CA PHE A 285 -59.93 2.23 11.49
C PHE A 285 -61.08 2.21 12.53
N LYS A 286 -60.79 2.39 13.83
CA LYS A 286 -61.81 2.46 14.89
C LYS A 286 -61.96 3.82 15.59
N GLY A 287 -61.32 4.86 15.08
CA GLY A 287 -61.47 6.22 15.60
C GLY A 287 -61.91 7.20 14.52
N ASP A 288 -63.17 7.14 14.11
CA ASP A 288 -63.98 8.26 13.60
C ASP A 288 -65.37 7.73 13.20
N LEU A 289 -66.30 7.75 14.17
CA LEU A 289 -67.75 7.98 14.06
C LEU A 289 -68.43 7.79 15.43
#